data_AF-A0A7Y8H0T2-F1
#
_entry.id   AF-A0A7Y8H0T2-F1
#
_cell.length_a   1.000
_cell.length_b   1.000
_cell.length_c   1.000
_cell.angle_alpha   90.00
_cell.angle_beta   90.00
_cell.angle_gamma   90.00
#
_symmetry.space_group_name_H-M   'P 1'
#
loop_
_entity.id
_entity.type
_entity.pdbx_description
1 polymer ?
#
loop_
_entity_poly.entity_id
_entity_poly.type
_entity_poly.pdbx_seq_one_letter_code
_entity_poly.pdbx_strand_id
1 'polypeptide(L)'
;MPRIHPLHGFARRPVTWLMVLTALALGACGGGGDDAPDGGSGGTAPSASIEALEGDWVQKGCVKTGGQSFKKMLRARVTGANTLDYHEGVLTFGGNECAGGSRLAGPSKLGAVSFDRSESGAGLAAHWGVFRTVTGTRFGAIWTLRSPALLCLLGDDIPTSQPSLRAVSASLATVPADNCFVR
;
A
#
# COMPACT_ATOMS: atom_id res chain seq x y z
N MET A 1 -24.69 -25.48 45.30
CA MET A 1 -23.76 -26.06 46.29
C MET A 1 -23.96 -27.57 46.31
N PRO A 2 -22.92 -28.39 46.61
CA PRO A 2 -21.48 -28.15 46.43
C PRO A 2 -21.18 -28.31 44.91
N ARG A 3 -20.10 -28.88 44.33
CA ARG A 3 -18.72 -29.25 44.75
C ARG A 3 -17.74 -28.58 43.77
N ILE A 4 -16.46 -28.50 44.14
CA ILE A 4 -15.34 -28.16 43.26
C ILE A 4 -14.32 -29.31 43.36
N HIS A 5 -13.67 -29.69 42.25
CA HIS A 5 -12.53 -30.60 42.26
C HIS A 5 -11.26 -29.84 41.83
N PRO A 6 -10.18 -29.87 42.64
CA PRO A 6 -8.89 -29.31 42.23
C PRO A 6 -8.12 -30.32 41.38
N LEU A 7 -7.38 -29.83 40.38
CA LEU A 7 -6.29 -30.57 39.75
C LEU A 7 -4.97 -29.89 40.11
N HIS A 8 -4.13 -30.62 40.85
CA HIS A 8 -2.70 -30.33 40.98
C HIS A 8 -1.93 -31.22 40.01
N GLY A 9 -0.94 -30.66 39.32
CA GLY A 9 -0.09 -31.39 38.38
C GLY A 9 1.22 -30.64 38.13
N PHE A 10 2.28 -31.06 38.81
CA PHE A 10 3.61 -30.44 38.69
C PHE A 10 4.31 -30.85 37.38
N ALA A 11 4.96 -29.88 36.72
CA ALA A 11 6.07 -30.15 35.79
C ALA A 11 7.05 -28.96 35.72
N ARG A 12 7.95 -28.82 36.71
CA ARG A 12 9.17 -28.00 36.57
C ARG A 12 10.27 -28.83 35.92
N ARG A 13 10.86 -28.37 34.81
CA ARG A 13 12.22 -28.78 34.38
C ARG A 13 12.99 -27.59 33.76
N PRO A 14 14.18 -27.25 34.27
CA PRO A 14 15.08 -26.22 33.71
C PRO A 14 16.32 -26.84 33.02
N VAL A 15 17.32 -25.99 32.70
CA VAL A 15 18.69 -26.28 32.20
C VAL A 15 18.74 -26.92 30.78
N THR A 16 19.73 -26.69 29.90
CA THR A 16 21.04 -26.01 29.99
C THR A 16 21.38 -25.25 28.70
N TRP A 17 22.38 -24.36 28.75
CA TRP A 17 22.99 -23.68 27.60
C TRP A 17 23.83 -24.62 26.71
N LEU A 18 24.07 -24.20 25.47
CA LEU A 18 25.37 -24.41 24.80
C LEU A 18 25.71 -23.17 23.94
N MET A 19 26.87 -22.56 24.17
CA MET A 19 27.48 -21.65 23.18
C MET A 19 28.41 -22.47 22.27
N VAL A 20 28.47 -22.11 20.99
CA VAL A 20 29.58 -22.51 20.11
C VAL A 20 30.08 -21.26 19.38
N LEU A 21 31.30 -20.86 19.70
CA LEU A 21 32.07 -19.83 18.98
C LEU A 21 33.08 -20.56 18.08
N THR A 22 32.93 -20.43 16.77
CA THR A 22 33.91 -20.91 15.79
C THR A 22 34.25 -19.80 14.81
N ALA A 23 35.38 -19.13 15.06
CA ALA A 23 36.02 -18.26 14.10
C ALA A 23 37.09 -19.07 13.34
N LEU A 24 37.02 -19.05 12.00
CA LEU A 24 38.08 -19.51 11.10
C LEU A 24 38.24 -18.49 9.97
N ALA A 25 39.46 -18.34 9.47
CA ALA A 25 39.85 -17.22 8.63
C ALA A 25 40.06 -17.58 7.15
N LEU A 26 39.84 -16.58 6.29
CA LEU A 26 40.52 -16.32 5.01
C LEU A 26 41.01 -17.54 4.20
N GLY A 27 40.21 -17.92 3.19
CA GLY A 27 40.69 -18.53 1.95
C GLY A 27 40.54 -17.54 0.79
N ALA A 28 41.37 -17.63 -0.26
CA ALA A 28 41.41 -16.64 -1.33
C ALA A 28 41.69 -17.23 -2.73
N CYS A 29 41.30 -16.46 -3.76
CA CYS A 29 41.63 -16.59 -5.18
C CYS A 29 40.90 -17.68 -6.01
N GLY A 30 40.67 -17.37 -7.29
CA GLY A 30 40.03 -18.21 -8.30
C GLY A 30 38.51 -17.99 -8.45
N GLY A 31 37.96 -17.66 -9.62
CA GLY A 31 38.58 -17.26 -10.90
C GLY A 31 37.78 -17.73 -12.13
N GLY A 32 37.81 -16.94 -13.21
CA GLY A 32 37.05 -17.23 -14.45
C GLY A 32 35.63 -16.64 -14.41
N GLY A 33 35.21 -16.01 -15.49
CA GLY A 33 33.90 -15.36 -15.59
C GLY A 33 32.91 -16.12 -16.46
N ASP A 34 31.71 -15.56 -16.55
CA ASP A 34 30.88 -15.56 -17.77
C ASP A 34 30.03 -14.27 -17.74
N ASP A 35 29.90 -13.58 -18.88
CA ASP A 35 29.16 -12.32 -18.98
C ASP A 35 27.65 -12.57 -19.05
N ALA A 36 26.99 -12.47 -17.90
CA ALA A 36 25.53 -12.41 -17.79
C ALA A 36 25.09 -11.03 -17.26
N PRO A 37 24.66 -10.08 -18.13
CA PRO A 37 23.97 -8.89 -17.68
C PRO A 37 22.54 -9.29 -17.26
N ASP A 38 22.40 -9.73 -16.01
CA ASP A 38 21.12 -10.15 -15.45
C ASP A 38 20.08 -9.03 -15.59
N GLY A 39 19.05 -9.31 -16.40
CA GLY A 39 18.14 -8.29 -16.94
C GLY A 39 17.41 -7.55 -15.83
N GLY A 40 17.79 -6.29 -15.60
CA GLY A 40 17.37 -5.54 -14.43
C GLY A 40 15.87 -5.34 -14.30
N SER A 41 15.21 -6.14 -13.44
CA SER A 41 13.91 -5.81 -12.85
C SER A 41 14.12 -5.00 -11.56
N GLY A 42 14.89 -3.90 -11.68
CA GLY A 42 15.15 -2.94 -10.61
C GLY A 42 13.93 -2.06 -10.30
N GLY A 43 12.77 -2.69 -10.10
CA GLY A 43 11.54 -1.99 -9.74
C GLY A 43 11.67 -1.38 -8.35
N THR A 44 11.83 -0.05 -8.29
CA THR A 44 12.00 0.72 -7.06
C THR A 44 11.04 0.26 -5.97
N ALA A 45 11.58 -0.08 -4.80
CA ALA A 45 10.78 -0.48 -3.66
C ALA A 45 9.80 0.66 -3.27
N PRO A 46 8.53 0.37 -2.95
CA PRO A 46 7.57 1.41 -2.58
C PRO A 46 8.06 2.25 -1.39
N SER A 47 8.08 3.58 -1.56
CA SER A 47 8.53 4.52 -0.53
C SER A 47 7.47 4.71 0.55
N ALA A 48 7.91 4.81 1.81
CA ALA A 48 7.07 5.28 2.92
C ALA A 48 6.92 6.82 2.96
N SER A 49 7.60 7.57 2.08
CA SER A 49 7.48 9.03 1.99
C SER A 49 6.24 9.45 1.17
N ILE A 50 5.55 10.51 1.59
CA ILE A 50 4.26 10.90 0.99
C ILE A 50 4.41 11.55 -0.40
N GLU A 51 5.61 12.00 -0.74
CA GLU A 51 5.96 12.54 -2.07
C GLU A 51 5.82 11.46 -3.15
N ALA A 52 5.97 10.17 -2.80
CA ALA A 52 5.70 9.07 -3.73
C ALA A 52 4.20 8.90 -4.06
N LEU A 53 3.31 9.50 -3.26
CA LEU A 53 1.87 9.58 -3.55
C LEU A 53 1.54 10.75 -4.49
N GLU A 54 2.40 11.78 -4.60
CA GLU A 54 2.11 12.99 -5.38
C GLU A 54 2.07 12.71 -6.89
N GLY A 55 1.03 13.22 -7.55
CA GLY A 55 0.82 13.15 -8.99
C GLY A 55 -0.60 12.79 -9.38
N ASP A 56 -0.78 12.57 -10.67
CA ASP A 56 -2.00 12.03 -11.25
C ASP A 56 -1.95 10.50 -11.26
N TRP A 57 -3.10 9.90 -10.97
CA TRP A 57 -3.30 8.45 -10.89
C TRP A 57 -4.63 8.10 -11.53
N VAL A 58 -4.64 7.17 -12.48
CA VAL A 58 -5.84 6.76 -13.24
C VAL A 58 -6.29 5.39 -12.77
N GLN A 59 -7.57 5.23 -12.45
CA GLN A 59 -8.13 3.94 -12.04
C GLN A 59 -7.92 2.89 -13.14
N LYS A 60 -7.44 1.71 -12.75
CA LYS A 60 -7.12 0.64 -13.69
C LYS A 60 -8.38 0.09 -14.37
N GLY A 61 -9.45 -0.12 -13.59
CA GLY A 61 -10.75 -0.59 -14.08
C GLY A 61 -11.43 0.39 -15.03
N CYS A 62 -12.30 -0.15 -15.90
CA CYS A 62 -13.03 0.59 -16.92
C CYS A 62 -14.54 0.45 -16.70
N VAL A 63 -15.24 1.55 -16.46
CA VAL A 63 -16.71 1.57 -16.35
C VAL A 63 -17.31 1.83 -17.72
N LYS A 64 -18.21 0.96 -18.20
CA LYS A 64 -18.78 1.02 -19.55
C LYS A 64 -20.25 1.48 -19.48
N THR A 65 -20.68 2.43 -20.31
CA THR A 65 -22.10 2.79 -20.45
C THR A 65 -22.46 3.14 -21.90
N GLY A 66 -23.41 2.42 -22.49
CA GLY A 66 -23.85 2.65 -23.87
C GLY A 66 -22.70 2.58 -24.88
N GLY A 67 -22.32 3.74 -25.43
CA GLY A 67 -21.20 3.93 -26.36
C GLY A 67 -20.05 4.78 -25.80
N GLN A 68 -19.93 4.89 -24.48
CA GLN A 68 -18.88 5.58 -23.75
C GLN A 68 -18.30 4.70 -22.64
N SER A 69 -17.09 5.02 -22.22
CA SER A 69 -16.47 4.40 -21.05
C SER A 69 -15.66 5.40 -20.25
N PHE A 70 -15.45 5.09 -18.96
CA PHE A 70 -14.91 6.01 -17.99
C PHE A 70 -13.86 5.37 -17.09
N LYS A 71 -12.91 6.20 -16.65
CA LYS A 71 -12.00 5.90 -15.55
C LYS A 71 -12.02 7.07 -14.56
N LYS A 72 -12.01 6.79 -13.26
CA LYS A 72 -11.68 7.83 -12.27
C LYS A 72 -10.23 8.27 -12.48
N MET A 73 -9.98 9.56 -12.30
CA MET A 73 -8.64 10.10 -12.09
C MET A 73 -8.57 10.71 -10.70
N LEU A 74 -7.52 10.35 -9.98
CA LEU A 74 -7.15 10.84 -8.66
C LEU A 74 -5.94 11.75 -8.85
N ARG A 75 -6.02 12.99 -8.38
CA ARG A 75 -4.86 13.89 -8.27
C ARG A 75 -4.54 14.11 -6.80
N ALA A 76 -3.37 13.65 -6.41
CA ALA A 76 -2.79 13.86 -5.09
C ALA A 76 -1.74 14.96 -5.20
N ARG A 77 -1.80 15.96 -4.33
CA ARG A 77 -0.85 17.08 -4.30
C ARG A 77 -0.36 17.30 -2.88
N VAL A 78 0.94 17.26 -2.63
CA VAL A 78 1.48 17.50 -1.28
C VAL A 78 1.35 18.98 -0.95
N THR A 79 0.78 19.28 0.22
CA THR A 79 0.49 20.65 0.69
C THR A 79 1.07 20.95 2.07
N GLY A 80 1.62 19.94 2.75
CA GLY A 80 2.42 20.09 3.97
C GLY A 80 3.17 18.79 4.29
N ALA A 81 4.07 18.83 5.28
CA ALA A 81 5.03 17.74 5.56
C ALA A 81 4.42 16.35 5.83
N ASN A 82 3.13 16.26 6.16
CA ASN A 82 2.38 15.02 6.31
C ASN A 82 0.99 15.06 5.64
N THR A 83 0.73 16.03 4.78
CA THR A 83 -0.63 16.33 4.29
C THR A 83 -0.65 16.53 2.78
N LEU A 84 -1.62 15.89 2.12
CA LEU A 84 -1.92 16.09 0.71
C LEU A 84 -3.37 16.54 0.48
N ASP A 85 -3.57 17.32 -0.57
CA ASP A 85 -4.89 17.62 -1.12
C ASP A 85 -5.37 16.45 -1.99
N TYR A 86 -6.62 16.05 -1.79
CA TYR A 86 -7.26 14.96 -2.54
C TYR A 86 -8.25 15.53 -3.55
N HIS A 87 -7.99 15.29 -4.83
CA HIS A 87 -8.88 15.66 -5.92
C HIS A 87 -9.33 14.43 -6.72
N GLU A 88 -10.57 14.40 -7.17
CA GLU A 88 -11.06 13.44 -8.16
C GLU A 88 -11.56 14.14 -9.44
N GLY A 89 -11.38 13.47 -10.57
CA GLY A 89 -12.00 13.77 -11.86
C GLY A 89 -12.39 12.48 -12.60
N VAL A 90 -12.98 12.63 -13.78
CA VAL A 90 -13.38 11.50 -14.63
C VAL A 90 -12.81 11.66 -16.03
N LEU A 91 -12.08 10.66 -16.51
CA LEU A 91 -11.67 10.53 -17.90
C LEU A 91 -12.79 9.83 -18.67
N THR A 92 -13.34 10.50 -19.67
CA THR A 92 -14.37 9.99 -20.59
C THR A 92 -13.74 9.59 -21.91
N PHE A 93 -13.98 8.36 -22.36
CA PHE A 93 -13.50 7.78 -23.60
C PHE A 93 -14.68 7.51 -24.56
N GLY A 94 -14.40 7.53 -25.87
CA GLY A 94 -15.35 7.05 -26.88
C GLY A 94 -15.31 5.53 -26.99
N GLY A 95 -16.47 4.90 -27.18
CA GLY A 95 -16.57 3.44 -27.14
C GLY A 95 -16.31 2.87 -25.74
N ASN A 96 -16.17 1.56 -25.65
CA ASN A 96 -16.40 0.83 -24.40
C ASN A 96 -15.13 0.26 -23.72
N GLU A 97 -13.93 0.56 -24.23
CA GLU A 97 -12.67 -0.08 -23.76
C GLU A 97 -11.71 0.85 -23.00
N CYS A 98 -12.14 2.06 -22.63
CA CYS A 98 -11.30 3.08 -21.97
C CYS A 98 -9.94 3.31 -22.65
N ALA A 99 -9.94 3.36 -23.98
CA ALA A 99 -8.76 3.41 -24.84
C ALA A 99 -8.82 4.59 -25.82
N GLY A 100 -7.65 5.00 -26.32
CA GLY A 100 -7.52 6.16 -27.21
C GLY A 100 -7.65 7.50 -26.48
N GLY A 101 -8.00 8.55 -27.21
CA GLY A 101 -8.13 9.91 -26.66
C GLY A 101 -9.29 10.04 -25.68
N SER A 102 -9.04 10.67 -24.53
CA SER A 102 -10.04 10.94 -23.50
C SER A 102 -10.29 12.43 -23.30
N ARG A 103 -11.44 12.76 -22.70
CA ARG A 103 -11.77 14.10 -22.18
C ARG A 103 -11.84 14.02 -20.67
N LEU A 104 -11.09 14.87 -19.98
CA LEU A 104 -11.12 14.98 -18.52
C LEU A 104 -12.20 15.95 -18.05
N ALA A 105 -13.04 15.52 -17.12
CA ALA A 105 -13.86 16.39 -16.29
C ALA A 105 -13.23 16.50 -14.89
N GLY A 106 -13.03 17.74 -14.41
CA GLY A 106 -12.29 18.01 -13.17
C GLY A 106 -10.76 18.14 -13.37
N PRO A 107 -9.92 17.83 -12.37
CA PRO A 107 -10.25 17.22 -11.09
C PRO A 107 -10.60 18.25 -10.01
N SER A 108 -11.70 18.02 -9.29
CA SER A 108 -12.18 18.89 -8.21
C SER A 108 -11.64 18.43 -6.86
N LYS A 109 -11.27 19.37 -5.97
CA LYS A 109 -10.84 19.04 -4.61
C LYS A 109 -12.01 18.44 -3.83
N LEU A 110 -11.87 17.19 -3.38
CA LEU A 110 -12.86 16.51 -2.53
C LEU A 110 -12.47 16.54 -1.05
N GLY A 111 -11.21 16.83 -0.72
CA GLY A 111 -10.76 17.02 0.66
C GLY A 111 -9.25 17.11 0.80
N ALA A 112 -8.74 16.75 1.97
CA ALA A 112 -7.32 16.56 2.24
C ALA A 112 -7.10 15.33 3.13
N VAL A 113 -5.96 14.67 2.99
CA VAL A 113 -5.53 13.55 3.82
C VAL A 113 -4.32 14.00 4.63
N SER A 114 -4.41 13.89 5.95
CA SER A 114 -3.27 14.10 6.86
C SER A 114 -2.86 12.76 7.44
N PHE A 115 -1.61 12.38 7.20
CA PHE A 115 -1.02 11.12 7.63
C PHE A 115 -0.38 11.25 9.02
N ASP A 116 -0.57 10.23 9.86
CA ASP A 116 0.07 10.14 11.19
C ASP A 116 1.25 9.16 11.21
N ARG A 117 1.26 8.18 10.30
CA ARG A 117 2.29 7.15 10.18
C ARG A 117 2.47 6.71 8.73
N SER A 118 3.68 6.27 8.38
CA SER A 118 3.92 5.52 7.15
C SER A 118 4.97 4.43 7.38
N GLU A 119 4.81 3.28 6.72
CA GLU A 119 5.68 2.10 6.82
C GLU A 119 5.91 1.52 5.42
N SER A 120 7.08 0.91 5.18
CA SER A 120 7.38 0.20 3.92
C SER A 120 8.16 -1.09 4.19
N GLY A 121 7.80 -2.16 3.48
CA GLY A 121 8.47 -3.46 3.56
C GLY A 121 7.82 -4.50 2.65
N ALA A 122 8.59 -5.53 2.26
CA ALA A 122 8.09 -6.67 1.47
C ALA A 122 7.31 -6.31 0.19
N GLY A 123 7.73 -5.26 -0.54
CA GLY A 123 7.07 -4.83 -1.78
C GLY A 123 5.79 -4.01 -1.61
N LEU A 124 5.50 -3.56 -0.38
CA LEU A 124 4.36 -2.71 -0.02
C LEU A 124 4.86 -1.49 0.78
N ALA A 125 4.28 -0.32 0.51
CA ALA A 125 4.25 0.80 1.45
C ALA A 125 2.81 1.13 1.80
N ALA A 126 2.59 1.59 3.04
CA ALA A 126 1.30 2.02 3.55
C ALA A 126 1.44 3.30 4.37
N HIS A 127 0.49 4.20 4.19
CA HIS A 127 0.43 5.51 4.85
C HIS A 127 -0.93 5.62 5.53
N TRP A 128 -0.94 5.62 6.86
CA TRP A 128 -2.15 5.74 7.68
C TRP A 128 -2.44 7.21 7.95
N GLY A 129 -3.71 7.58 7.94
CA GLY A 129 -4.12 8.95 8.18
C GLY A 129 -5.63 9.12 8.25
N VAL A 130 -6.04 10.39 8.29
CA VAL A 130 -7.44 10.77 8.28
C VAL A 130 -7.72 11.59 7.02
N PHE A 131 -8.64 11.09 6.20
CA PHE A 131 -9.24 11.88 5.13
C PHE A 131 -10.32 12.78 5.73
N ARG A 132 -10.22 14.10 5.46
CA ARG A 132 -11.26 15.07 5.76
C ARG A 132 -11.82 15.61 4.44
N THR A 133 -13.12 15.43 4.22
CA THR A 133 -13.81 15.94 3.03
C THR A 133 -13.94 17.47 3.07
N VAL A 134 -14.24 18.09 1.92
CA VAL A 134 -14.65 19.50 1.85
C VAL A 134 -15.94 19.81 2.62
N THR A 135 -16.77 18.80 2.92
CA THR A 135 -17.94 18.90 3.81
C THR A 135 -17.60 18.74 5.30
N GLY A 136 -16.32 18.59 5.65
CA GLY A 136 -15.85 18.46 7.03
C GLY A 136 -15.96 17.05 7.65
N THR A 137 -16.58 16.10 6.95
CA THR A 137 -16.68 14.68 7.35
C THR A 137 -15.27 14.05 7.43
N ARG A 138 -15.06 13.11 8.35
CA ARG A 138 -13.77 12.46 8.60
C ARG A 138 -13.88 10.95 8.47
N PHE A 139 -12.89 10.33 7.83
CA PHE A 139 -12.76 8.89 7.66
C PHE A 139 -11.31 8.47 7.92
N GLY A 140 -11.08 7.27 8.48
CA GLY A 140 -9.76 6.66 8.45
C GLY A 140 -9.42 6.30 7.00
N ALA A 141 -8.17 6.49 6.61
CA ALA A 141 -7.70 6.23 5.26
C ALA A 141 -6.32 5.60 5.30
N ILE A 142 -6.13 4.51 4.56
CA ILE A 142 -4.82 3.91 4.32
C ILE A 142 -4.54 3.99 2.82
N TRP A 143 -3.53 4.78 2.48
CA TRP A 143 -3.00 4.87 1.12
C TRP A 143 -1.90 3.83 0.99
N THR A 144 -1.86 3.10 -0.11
CA THR A 144 -0.91 1.98 -0.27
C THR A 144 -0.27 1.98 -1.63
N LEU A 145 1.06 1.82 -1.68
CA LEU A 145 1.83 1.69 -2.91
C LEU A 145 2.41 0.29 -3.01
N ARG A 146 2.25 -0.33 -4.18
CA ARG A 146 2.92 -1.58 -4.57
C ARG A 146 3.81 -1.33 -5.78
N SER A 147 4.74 -2.25 -6.04
CA SER A 147 5.57 -2.26 -7.26
C SER A 147 5.06 -3.33 -8.24
N PRO A 148 4.93 -3.05 -9.56
CA PRO A 148 5.07 -1.74 -10.20
C PRO A 148 4.00 -0.75 -9.71
N ALA A 149 4.26 0.56 -9.88
CA ALA A 149 3.53 1.67 -9.25
C ALA A 149 1.99 1.55 -9.31
N LEU A 150 1.41 1.01 -8.25
CA LEU A 150 -0.01 0.73 -8.11
C LEU A 150 -0.50 1.28 -6.77
N LEU A 151 -1.23 2.39 -6.83
CA LEU A 151 -1.85 3.04 -5.69
C LEU A 151 -3.21 2.41 -5.39
N CYS A 152 -3.40 1.84 -4.20
CA CYS A 152 -4.72 1.39 -3.74
C CYS A 152 -5.12 2.17 -2.48
N LEU A 153 -6.38 2.60 -2.42
CA LEU A 153 -6.95 3.28 -1.26
C LEU A 153 -7.83 2.31 -0.47
N LEU A 154 -7.62 2.25 0.84
CA LEU A 154 -8.49 1.54 1.77
C LEU A 154 -9.20 2.55 2.68
N GLY A 155 -10.50 2.32 2.91
CA GLY A 155 -11.20 2.89 4.04
C GLY A 155 -10.75 2.20 5.33
N ASP A 156 -10.76 2.94 6.43
CA ASP A 156 -10.29 2.47 7.74
C ASP A 156 -11.03 3.22 8.87
N ASP A 157 -10.93 2.67 10.08
CA ASP A 157 -11.53 3.25 11.28
C ASP A 157 -10.69 4.40 11.88
N ILE A 158 -11.25 5.13 12.84
CA ILE A 158 -10.52 6.09 13.68
C ILE A 158 -10.75 5.72 15.15
N PRO A 159 -9.77 5.10 15.85
CA PRO A 159 -8.44 4.69 15.38
C PRO A 159 -8.46 3.51 14.40
N THR A 160 -7.36 3.31 13.67
CA THR A 160 -7.19 2.27 12.65
C THR A 160 -7.53 0.85 13.14
N SER A 161 -8.27 0.10 12.34
CA SER A 161 -8.50 -1.34 12.56
C SER A 161 -7.47 -2.22 11.84
N GLN A 162 -6.57 -1.62 11.05
CA GLN A 162 -5.54 -2.30 10.26
C GLN A 162 -4.12 -1.82 10.65
N PRO A 163 -3.67 -2.03 11.91
CA PRO A 163 -2.52 -1.32 12.47
C PRO A 163 -1.13 -1.74 11.96
N SER A 164 -1.01 -2.59 10.92
CA SER A 164 0.30 -3.05 10.42
C SER A 164 0.28 -3.39 8.92
N LEU A 165 1.43 -3.34 8.26
CA LEU A 165 1.60 -3.78 6.86
C LEU A 165 1.01 -5.18 6.57
N ARG A 166 1.04 -6.11 7.54
CA ARG A 166 0.45 -7.45 7.38
C ARG A 166 -1.09 -7.41 7.33
N ALA A 167 -1.73 -6.57 8.15
CA ALA A 167 -3.18 -6.39 8.12
C ALA A 167 -3.61 -5.69 6.81
N VAL A 168 -2.90 -4.63 6.43
CA VAL A 168 -3.11 -3.91 5.16
C VAL A 168 -2.93 -4.84 3.96
N SER A 169 -1.91 -5.69 3.95
CA SER A 169 -1.68 -6.68 2.88
C SER A 169 -2.82 -7.70 2.77
N ALA A 170 -3.38 -8.16 3.90
CA ALA A 170 -4.53 -9.06 3.92
C ALA A 170 -5.80 -8.38 3.33
N SER A 171 -6.05 -7.11 3.65
CA SER A 171 -7.11 -6.32 3.02
C SER A 171 -6.87 -6.11 1.52
N LEU A 172 -5.63 -5.80 1.12
CA LEU A 172 -5.26 -5.62 -0.30
C LEU A 172 -5.34 -6.91 -1.14
N ALA A 173 -5.46 -8.08 -0.51
CA ALA A 173 -5.71 -9.35 -1.18
C ALA A 173 -7.19 -9.55 -1.56
N THR A 174 -8.13 -8.82 -0.93
CA THR A 174 -9.56 -8.86 -1.28
C THR A 174 -9.99 -7.72 -2.20
N VAL A 175 -9.14 -6.70 -2.40
CA VAL A 175 -9.40 -5.57 -3.31
C VAL A 175 -9.06 -5.95 -4.76
N PRO A 176 -10.03 -5.92 -5.70
CA PRO A 176 -9.75 -6.11 -7.13
C PRO A 176 -8.75 -5.05 -7.63
N ALA A 177 -7.76 -5.47 -8.43
CA ALA A 177 -6.75 -4.56 -8.96
C ALA A 177 -7.34 -3.40 -9.79
N ASP A 178 -8.54 -3.58 -10.32
CA ASP A 178 -9.29 -2.58 -11.10
C ASP A 178 -9.88 -1.44 -10.24
N ASN A 179 -9.93 -1.62 -8.90
CA ASN A 179 -10.24 -0.55 -7.94
C ASN A 179 -8.99 0.22 -7.48
N CYS A 180 -7.80 -0.21 -7.89
CA CYS A 180 -6.56 0.54 -7.70
C CYS A 180 -6.28 1.46 -8.91
N PHE A 181 -5.31 2.35 -8.73
CA PHE A 181 -4.91 3.36 -9.69
C PHE A 181 -3.45 3.14 -10.12
N VAL A 182 -3.17 3.42 -11.39
CA VAL A 182 -1.83 3.40 -12.00
C VAL A 182 -1.44 4.81 -12.44
N ARG A 183 -0.16 5.03 -12.74
CA ARG A 183 0.35 6.28 -13.33
C ARG A 183 0.63 6.09 -14.81
#